data_AF-A0A853D849-F1
#
_entry.id   AF-A0A853D849-F1
#
_cell.length_a   1.000
_cell.length_b   1.000
_cell.length_c   1.000
_cell.angle_alpha   90.00
_cell.angle_beta   90.00
_cell.angle_gamma   90.00
#
_symmetry.space_group_name_H-M   'P 1'
#
loop_
_entity.id
_entity.type
_entity.pdbx_description
1 polymer ?
#
loop_
_entity_poly.entity_id
_entity_poly.type
_entity_poly.pdbx_seq_one_letter_code
_entity_poly.pdbx_strand_id
1 'polypeptide(L)'
;MDKREDKKLETFIDKLMGDAPLESPSVDFTQKVLHKLEADAQQEVFQYKPLVSGKMLSGVSIAFVALLVFIGAQLGMDSGQGWFASIHMDAWFQTDWQWVDQYTSSKIMVYAFLLFGFMFFVQVGWLKKQMDQTLG
;
A
#
# COMPACT_ATOMS: atom_id res chain seq x y z
N MET A 1 45.89 39.87 29.15
CA MET A 1 44.54 40.43 29.00
C MET A 1 44.17 41.08 30.32
N ASP A 2 43.98 42.39 30.35
CA ASP A 2 43.74 43.16 31.56
C ASP A 2 42.28 42.98 32.01
N LYS A 3 42.06 42.35 33.18
CA LYS A 3 40.72 42.03 33.74
C LYS A 3 39.80 43.25 33.87
N ARG A 4 40.37 44.45 33.82
CA ARG A 4 39.63 45.72 33.88
C ARG A 4 38.94 46.06 32.57
N GLU A 5 39.50 45.63 31.43
CA GLU A 5 38.92 45.86 30.11
C GLU A 5 37.72 44.94 29.87
N ASP A 6 37.82 43.67 30.28
CA ASP A 6 36.73 42.69 30.20
C ASP A 6 35.49 43.16 30.99
N LYS A 7 35.71 43.67 32.21
CA LYS A 7 34.62 44.20 33.05
C LYS A 7 33.95 45.43 32.47
N LYS A 8 34.71 46.30 31.78
CA LYS A 8 34.14 47.46 31.06
C LYS A 8 33.32 47.02 29.86
N LEU A 9 33.77 46.00 29.14
CA LEU A 9 33.06 45.45 28.00
C LEU A 9 31.75 44.78 28.42
N GLU A 10 31.78 43.99 29.49
CA GLU A 10 30.59 43.36 30.09
C GLU A 10 29.57 44.41 30.55
N THR A 11 30.02 45.46 31.24
CA THR A 11 29.15 46.58 31.65
C THR A 11 28.57 47.35 30.47
N PHE A 12 29.30 47.42 29.35
CA PHE A 12 28.83 48.05 28.12
C PHE A 12 27.78 47.20 27.42
N ILE A 13 27.99 45.88 27.32
CA ILE A 13 27.04 44.92 26.76
C ILE A 13 25.73 44.91 27.58
N ASP A 14 25.84 44.89 28.91
CA ASP A 14 24.67 44.92 29.81
C ASP A 14 23.84 46.20 29.65
N LYS A 15 24.49 47.36 29.50
CA LYS A 15 23.78 48.61 29.20
C LYS A 15 23.12 48.57 27.82
N LEU A 16 23.82 48.03 26.82
CA LEU A 16 23.30 47.96 25.46
C LEU A 16 22.11 47.00 25.34
N MET A 17 22.11 45.89 26.09
CA MET A 17 20.97 44.98 26.22
C MET A 17 19.84 45.54 27.09
N GLY A 18 20.17 46.27 28.16
CA GLY A 18 19.17 46.89 29.04
C GLY A 18 18.42 48.06 28.40
N ASP A 19 19.09 48.82 27.52
CA ASP A 19 18.50 49.92 26.75
C ASP A 19 17.89 49.47 25.42
N ALA A 20 18.09 48.21 25.00
CA ALA A 20 17.43 47.67 23.83
C ALA A 20 15.94 47.53 24.12
N PRO A 21 15.04 48.19 23.36
CA PRO A 21 13.62 47.98 23.52
C PRO A 21 13.33 46.50 23.27
N LEU A 22 12.76 45.84 24.28
CA LEU A 22 12.22 44.50 24.14
C LEU A 22 11.13 44.57 23.08
N GLU A 23 11.45 44.21 21.83
CA GLU A 23 10.47 44.05 20.78
C GLU A 23 9.52 42.93 21.20
N SER A 24 8.44 43.32 21.87
CA SER A 24 7.35 42.43 22.18
C SER A 24 6.81 41.93 20.84
N PRO A 25 6.61 40.61 20.67
CA PRO A 25 5.88 40.13 19.51
C PRO A 25 4.53 40.88 19.44
N SER A 26 4.05 41.10 18.22
CA SER A 26 2.73 41.66 18.00
C SER A 26 1.69 40.86 18.79
N VAL A 27 0.65 41.52 19.28
CA VAL A 27 -0.42 40.89 20.09
C VAL A 27 -0.99 39.62 19.43
N ASP A 28 -1.01 39.60 18.09
CA ASP A 28 -1.54 38.49 17.28
C ASP A 28 -0.47 37.49 16.79
N PHE A 29 0.77 37.57 17.29
CA PHE A 29 1.88 36.72 16.81
C PHE A 29 1.54 35.24 16.95
N THR A 30 1.09 34.84 18.14
CA THR A 30 0.69 33.46 18.43
C THR A 30 -0.45 33.02 17.53
N GLN A 31 -1.45 33.88 17.30
CA GLN A 31 -2.58 33.57 16.43
C GLN A 31 -2.14 33.39 14.97
N LYS A 32 -1.23 34.24 14.46
CA LYS A 32 -0.71 34.14 13.09
C LYS A 32 0.16 32.91 12.89
N VAL A 33 0.98 32.56 13.88
CA VAL A 33 1.82 31.35 13.85
C VAL A 33 0.94 30.10 13.91
N LEU A 34 -0.03 30.06 14.83
CA LEU A 34 -0.94 28.92 14.96
C LEU A 34 -1.81 28.75 13.71
N HIS A 35 -2.32 29.84 13.13
CA HIS A 35 -3.10 29.78 11.89
C HIS A 35 -2.27 29.28 10.70
N LYS A 36 -1.00 29.67 10.59
CA LYS A 36 -0.11 29.11 9.55
C LYS A 36 0.20 27.64 9.81
N LEU A 37 0.42 27.27 11.07
CA LEU A 37 0.71 25.90 11.43
C LEU A 37 -0.51 24.99 11.22
N GLU A 38 -1.72 25.45 11.53
CA GLU A 38 -2.97 24.72 11.22
C GLU A 38 -3.19 24.60 9.70
N ALA A 39 -2.91 25.65 8.93
CA ALA A 39 -3.04 25.62 7.47
C ALA A 39 -2.05 24.63 6.81
N ASP A 40 -0.80 24.56 7.29
CA ASP A 40 0.18 23.57 6.82
C ASP A 40 -0.10 22.16 7.36
N ALA A 41 -0.49 22.03 8.63
CA ALA A 41 -0.82 20.74 9.24
C ALA A 41 -2.05 20.08 8.60
N GLN A 42 -3.01 20.88 8.11
CA GLN A 42 -4.14 20.35 7.33
C GLN A 42 -3.74 19.87 5.93
N GLN A 43 -2.62 20.35 5.37
CA GLN A 43 -2.11 19.87 4.08
C GLN A 43 -1.30 18.56 4.21
N GLU A 44 -0.68 18.31 5.37
CA GLU A 44 0.07 17.08 5.66
C GLU A 44 -0.74 16.01 6.41
N VAL A 45 -2.07 16.03 6.32
CA VAL A 45 -2.85 14.84 6.68
C VAL A 45 -2.43 13.76 5.69
N PHE A 46 -1.62 12.80 6.16
CA PHE A 46 -1.21 11.59 5.45
C PHE A 46 -2.42 10.95 4.77
N GLN A 47 -2.72 11.39 3.55
CA GLN A 47 -3.83 10.84 2.80
C GLN A 47 -3.41 9.44 2.42
N TYR A 48 -4.02 8.47 3.08
CA TYR A 48 -3.79 7.08 2.79
C TYR A 48 -4.17 6.81 1.34
N LYS A 49 -3.16 6.73 0.47
CA LYS A 49 -3.34 6.33 -0.93
C LYS A 49 -3.27 4.80 -0.95
N PRO A 50 -4.39 4.10 -1.21
CA PRO A 50 -4.37 2.64 -1.20
C PRO A 50 -3.38 2.14 -2.25
N LEU A 51 -2.40 1.34 -1.82
CA LEU A 51 -1.36 0.76 -2.69
C LEU A 51 -1.96 -0.04 -3.85
N VAL A 52 -3.14 -0.63 -3.65
CA VAL A 52 -3.88 -1.38 -4.67
C VAL A 52 -5.35 -0.96 -4.64
N SER A 53 -5.82 -0.44 -5.78
CA SER A 53 -7.25 -0.14 -5.95
C SER A 53 -8.08 -1.42 -5.85
N GLY A 54 -9.17 -1.41 -5.07
CA GLY A 54 -10.02 -2.59 -4.90
C GLY A 54 -10.56 -3.16 -6.22
N LYS A 55 -10.73 -2.29 -7.22
CA LYS A 55 -11.12 -2.68 -8.59
C LYS A 55 -10.04 -3.52 -9.29
N MET A 56 -8.77 -3.17 -9.08
CA MET A 56 -7.63 -3.91 -9.62
C MET A 56 -7.54 -5.30 -8.99
N LEU A 57 -7.71 -5.40 -7.66
CA LEU A 57 -7.72 -6.69 -6.97
C LEU A 57 -8.83 -7.61 -7.48
N SER A 58 -10.04 -7.09 -7.64
CA SER A 58 -11.18 -7.82 -8.20
C SER A 58 -10.88 -8.29 -9.64
N GLY A 59 -10.34 -7.41 -10.49
CA GLY A 59 -9.96 -7.74 -11.86
C GLY A 59 -8.91 -8.87 -11.92
N VAL A 60 -7.85 -8.80 -11.11
CA VAL A 60 -6.83 -9.85 -11.06
C VAL A 60 -7.41 -11.17 -10.52
N SER A 61 -8.30 -11.11 -9.53
CA SER A 61 -8.96 -12.31 -9.00
C SER A 61 -9.85 -12.99 -10.04
N ILE A 62 -10.59 -12.22 -10.84
CA ILE A 62 -11.43 -12.76 -11.94
C ILE A 62 -10.54 -13.36 -13.02
N ALA A 63 -9.47 -12.67 -13.42
CA ALA A 63 -8.51 -13.16 -14.40
C ALA A 63 -7.84 -14.47 -13.94
N PHE A 64 -7.49 -14.57 -12.66
CA PHE A 64 -6.94 -15.78 -12.07
C PHE A 64 -7.94 -16.93 -12.14
N VAL A 65 -9.21 -16.71 -11.75
CA VAL A 65 -10.26 -17.75 -11.86
C VAL A 65 -10.44 -18.20 -13.31
N ALA A 66 -10.46 -17.28 -14.27
CA ALA A 66 -10.55 -17.62 -15.69
C ALA A 66 -9.37 -18.49 -16.15
N LEU A 67 -8.15 -18.15 -15.71
CA LEU A 67 -6.95 -18.95 -15.94
C LEU A 67 -7.08 -20.35 -15.33
N LEU A 68 -7.64 -20.48 -14.11
CA LEU A 68 -7.84 -21.78 -13.47
C LEU A 68 -8.78 -22.67 -14.28
N VAL A 69 -9.89 -22.12 -14.76
CA VAL A 69 -10.85 -22.87 -15.57
C VAL A 69 -10.21 -23.29 -16.90
N PHE A 70 -9.43 -22.40 -17.52
CA PHE A 70 -8.70 -22.70 -18.75
C PHE A 70 -7.68 -23.84 -18.55
N ILE A 71 -6.86 -23.75 -17.51
CA ILE A 71 -5.87 -24.77 -17.16
C ILE A 71 -6.55 -26.10 -16.81
N GLY A 72 -7.63 -26.06 -16.03
CA GLY A 72 -8.40 -27.25 -15.63
C GLY A 72 -9.03 -27.98 -16.81
N ALA A 73 -9.43 -27.26 -17.86
CA ALA A 73 -9.99 -27.84 -19.07
C ALA A 73 -8.91 -28.36 -20.04
N GLN A 74 -7.76 -27.70 -20.14
CA GLN A 74 -6.66 -28.09 -21.05
C GLN A 74 -5.75 -29.21 -20.50
N LEU A 75 -5.43 -29.21 -19.20
CA LEU A 75 -4.53 -30.21 -18.58
C LEU A 75 -5.17 -31.60 -18.39
N GLY A 76 -6.26 -31.90 -19.09
CA GLY A 76 -6.82 -33.25 -19.08
C GLY A 76 -7.21 -33.69 -17.66
N MET A 77 -8.23 -33.04 -17.10
CA MET A 77 -9.06 -33.71 -16.08
C MET A 77 -9.98 -34.77 -16.72
N ASP A 78 -9.48 -35.47 -17.74
CA ASP A 78 -10.17 -36.46 -18.59
C ASP A 78 -10.48 -37.79 -17.88
N SER A 79 -9.99 -37.97 -16.65
CA SER A 79 -10.60 -38.97 -15.79
C SER A 79 -11.92 -38.38 -15.33
N GLY A 80 -13.07 -38.83 -15.85
CA GLY A 80 -14.44 -38.39 -15.54
C GLY A 80 -14.87 -38.44 -14.06
N GLN A 81 -14.06 -37.87 -13.18
CA GLN A 81 -14.05 -37.97 -11.72
C GLN A 81 -13.60 -36.63 -11.08
N GLY A 82 -13.30 -35.61 -11.88
CA GLY A 82 -12.94 -34.27 -11.42
C GLY A 82 -14.12 -33.29 -11.47
N TRP A 83 -14.16 -32.35 -10.53
CA TRP A 83 -14.98 -31.11 -10.57
C TRP A 83 -15.01 -30.35 -11.91
N PHE A 84 -13.98 -30.47 -12.76
CA PHE A 84 -13.91 -29.83 -14.09
C PHE A 84 -14.17 -30.79 -15.26
N ALA A 85 -14.52 -32.05 -15.01
CA ALA A 85 -14.75 -33.05 -16.06
C ALA A 85 -15.94 -32.73 -17.00
N SER A 86 -16.83 -31.80 -16.61
CA SER A 86 -17.93 -31.34 -17.46
C SER A 86 -17.58 -30.12 -18.32
N ILE A 87 -16.42 -29.50 -18.11
CA ILE A 87 -16.04 -28.26 -18.80
C ILE A 87 -15.29 -28.62 -20.08
N HIS A 88 -16.03 -28.68 -21.18
CA HIS A 88 -15.50 -28.87 -22.52
C HIS A 88 -15.14 -27.50 -23.12
N MET A 89 -13.88 -27.07 -22.97
CA MET A 89 -13.34 -25.82 -23.53
C MET A 89 -12.68 -26.01 -24.91
N ASP A 90 -12.57 -27.26 -25.36
CA ASP A 90 -12.07 -27.71 -26.66
C ASP A 90 -12.79 -27.04 -27.84
N ALA A 91 -14.07 -26.65 -27.67
CA ALA A 91 -14.84 -25.93 -28.69
C ALA A 91 -14.49 -24.44 -28.82
N TRP A 92 -13.91 -23.82 -27.77
CA TRP A 92 -13.64 -22.36 -27.75
C TRP A 92 -12.16 -22.02 -27.93
N PHE A 93 -11.26 -22.93 -27.56
CA PHE A 93 -9.81 -22.72 -27.62
C PHE A 93 -9.13 -23.92 -28.27
N GLN A 94 -9.15 -23.97 -29.61
CA GLN A 94 -8.26 -24.82 -30.38
C GLN A 94 -6.85 -24.25 -30.24
N THR A 95 -6.07 -24.75 -29.29
CA THR A 95 -4.66 -24.36 -29.18
C THR A 95 -3.81 -25.59 -28.96
N ASP A 96 -3.09 -25.97 -30.01
CA ASP A 96 -2.13 -27.09 -30.04
C ASP A 96 -0.88 -26.73 -29.23
N TRP A 97 -1.02 -26.65 -27.91
CA TRP A 97 0.11 -26.45 -27.00
C TRP A 97 0.81 -27.77 -26.74
N GLN A 98 1.51 -28.30 -27.75
CA GLN A 98 2.24 -29.57 -27.69
C GLN A 98 3.28 -29.66 -26.54
N TRP A 99 3.72 -28.52 -25.99
CA TRP A 99 4.61 -28.47 -24.82
C TRP A 99 3.89 -28.71 -23.49
N VAL A 100 2.57 -28.51 -23.42
CA VAL A 100 1.75 -28.78 -22.23
C VAL A 100 1.32 -30.25 -22.19
N ASP A 101 1.13 -30.89 -23.35
CA ASP A 101 0.78 -32.32 -23.44
C ASP A 101 1.80 -33.25 -22.77
N GLN A 102 3.07 -32.83 -22.73
CA GLN A 102 4.14 -33.59 -22.08
C GLN A 102 4.22 -33.34 -20.57
N TYR A 103 3.44 -32.38 -20.04
CA TYR A 103 3.45 -32.00 -18.64
C TYR A 103 2.60 -32.96 -17.80
N THR A 104 3.24 -34.01 -17.30
CA THR A 104 2.64 -34.95 -16.34
C THR A 104 2.92 -34.50 -14.91
N SER A 105 2.03 -33.67 -14.37
CA SER A 105 2.06 -33.29 -12.95
C SER A 105 1.03 -34.06 -12.15
N SER A 106 1.30 -34.27 -10.86
CA SER A 106 0.36 -34.98 -9.99
C SER A 106 -0.90 -34.13 -9.81
N LYS A 107 -2.08 -34.74 -10.01
CA LYS A 107 -3.38 -34.07 -9.86
C LYS A 107 -3.46 -33.33 -8.52
N ILE A 108 -2.97 -33.96 -7.44
CA ILE A 108 -2.98 -33.37 -6.10
C ILE A 108 -2.19 -32.06 -6.01
N MET A 109 -1.10 -31.95 -6.77
CA MET A 109 -0.23 -30.77 -6.78
C MET A 109 -0.92 -29.61 -7.50
N VAL A 110 -1.60 -29.90 -8.61
CA VAL A 110 -2.44 -28.93 -9.32
C VAL A 110 -3.55 -28.45 -8.40
N TYR A 111 -4.31 -29.36 -7.77
CA TYR A 111 -5.34 -29.00 -6.79
C TYR A 111 -4.82 -28.13 -5.64
N ALA A 112 -3.68 -28.49 -5.06
CA ALA A 112 -3.07 -27.73 -3.98
C ALA A 112 -2.72 -26.31 -4.43
N PHE A 113 -2.13 -26.15 -5.62
CA PHE A 113 -1.77 -24.84 -6.16
C PHE A 113 -3.00 -23.96 -6.44
N LEU A 114 -4.07 -24.57 -6.99
CA LEU A 114 -5.35 -23.88 -7.23
C LEU A 114 -5.96 -23.38 -5.93
N LEU A 115 -6.03 -24.24 -4.91
CA LEU A 115 -6.63 -23.93 -3.62
C LEU A 115 -5.79 -22.87 -2.87
N PHE A 116 -4.46 -22.99 -2.94
CA PHE A 116 -3.55 -22.02 -2.34
C PHE A 116 -3.63 -20.64 -3.01
N GLY A 117 -3.67 -20.60 -4.34
CA GLY A 117 -3.86 -19.37 -5.10
C GLY A 117 -5.21 -18.72 -4.77
N PHE A 118 -6.29 -19.50 -4.71
CA PHE A 118 -7.60 -18.99 -4.30
C PHE A 118 -7.57 -18.40 -2.88
N MET A 119 -6.99 -19.11 -1.91
CA MET A 119 -6.84 -18.59 -0.54
C MET A 119 -6.05 -17.29 -0.50
N PHE A 120 -5.01 -17.16 -1.31
CA PHE A 120 -4.21 -15.92 -1.39
C PHE A 120 -5.08 -14.71 -1.77
N PHE A 121 -5.97 -14.84 -2.76
CA PHE A 121 -6.87 -13.74 -3.14
C PHE A 121 -7.86 -13.37 -2.03
N VAL A 122 -8.40 -14.37 -1.33
CA VAL A 122 -9.27 -14.15 -0.18
C VAL A 122 -8.52 -13.42 0.94
N GLN A 123 -7.30 -13.85 1.25
CA GLN A 123 -6.45 -13.25 2.27
C GLN A 123 -6.12 -11.79 1.95
N VAL A 124 -5.75 -11.49 0.71
CA VAL A 124 -5.45 -10.10 0.30
C VAL A 124 -6.70 -9.22 0.35
N GLY A 125 -7.85 -9.74 -0.07
CA GLY A 125 -9.12 -9.00 0.04
C GLY A 125 -9.52 -8.71 1.48
N TRP A 126 -9.32 -9.68 2.38
CA TRP A 126 -9.59 -9.52 3.81
C TRP A 126 -8.63 -8.51 4.47
N LEU A 127 -7.33 -8.57 4.17
CA LEU A 127 -6.33 -7.61 4.66
C LEU A 127 -6.67 -6.18 4.22
N LYS A 128 -7.06 -6.03 2.93
CA LYS A 128 -7.49 -4.74 2.40
C LYS A 128 -8.69 -4.19 3.14
N LYS A 129 -9.72 -5.02 3.38
CA LYS A 129 -10.92 -4.59 4.12
C LYS A 129 -10.57 -4.13 5.54
N GLN A 130 -9.68 -4.85 6.22
CA GLN A 130 -9.26 -4.47 7.57
C GLN A 130 -8.50 -3.13 7.57
N MET A 131 -7.57 -2.92 6.63
CA MET A 131 -6.85 -1.66 6.52
C MET A 131 -7.77 -0.48 6.17
N ASP A 132 -8.71 -0.66 5.24
CA ASP A 132 -9.71 0.37 4.92
C ASP A 132 -10.58 0.72 6.15
N GLN A 133 -10.87 -0.24 7.04
CA GLN A 133 -11.62 0.00 8.28
C GLN A 133 -10.82 0.68 9.40
N THR A 134 -9.48 0.62 9.36
CA THR A 134 -8.64 1.18 10.44
C THR A 134 -8.19 2.62 10.12
N LEU A 135 -8.34 3.05 8.87
CA LEU A 135 -7.86 4.35 8.34
C LEU A 135 -8.98 5.29 7.88
N GLY A 136 -10.25 4.87 7.97
CA GLY A 136 -11.44 5.71 7.72
C GLY A 136 -12.20 5.97 9.00
#